data_AF-A0A4Y2A9I9-F1
#
_entry.id   AF-A0A4Y2A9I9-F1
#
_cell.length_a   1.000
_cell.length_b   1.000
_cell.length_c   1.000
_cell.angle_alpha   90.00
_cell.angle_beta   90.00
_cell.angle_gamma   90.00
#
_symmetry.space_group_name_H-M   'P 1'
#
loop_
_entity.id
_entity.type
_entity.pdbx_description
1 polymer ?
#
loop_
_entity_poly.entity_id
_entity_poly.type
_entity_poly.pdbx_seq_one_letter_code
_entity_poly.pdbx_strand_id
1 'polypeptide(L)'
;MCSNCQAFNHSTGSCKPNSIKCGKCSEAHPAASCSSSSIVCTNCEQNHIASDPNYPKRLKEIKLMKVKCFNHLPCTEARRQYKSAASKSTS
;
A
#
# COMPACT_ATOMS: atom_id res chain seq x y z
N MET A 1 3.30 0.47 -4.83
CA MET A 1 2.50 -0.71 -4.40
C MET A 1 2.96 -1.87 -5.25
N CYS A 2 3.43 -2.92 -4.63
CA CYS A 2 3.93 -4.11 -5.31
C CYS A 2 2.75 -4.96 -5.79
N SER A 3 2.67 -5.25 -7.09
CA SER A 3 1.59 -6.07 -7.66
C SER A 3 1.69 -7.54 -7.25
N ASN A 4 2.87 -8.00 -6.83
CA ASN A 4 3.08 -9.37 -6.36
C ASN A 4 2.55 -9.56 -4.94
N CYS A 5 2.97 -8.73 -3.98
CA CYS A 5 2.68 -8.94 -2.55
C CYS A 5 1.72 -7.91 -1.93
N GLN A 6 1.24 -6.94 -2.73
CA GLN A 6 0.37 -5.83 -2.32
C GLN A 6 0.97 -4.87 -1.28
N ALA A 7 2.27 -4.97 -0.97
CA ALA A 7 2.94 -4.07 -0.04
C ALA A 7 3.17 -2.68 -0.66
N PHE A 8 3.16 -1.64 0.17
CA PHE A 8 3.37 -0.26 -0.29
C PHE A 8 4.85 0.17 -0.35
N ASN A 9 5.74 -0.57 0.29
CA ASN A 9 7.12 -0.14 0.57
C ASN A 9 8.13 -0.45 -0.56
N HIS A 10 7.76 -1.21 -1.58
CA HIS A 10 8.64 -1.53 -2.71
C HIS A 10 7.88 -1.65 -4.03
N SER A 11 8.64 -1.59 -5.13
CA SER A 11 8.20 -1.87 -6.49
C SER A 11 8.26 -3.36 -6.80
N THR A 12 7.48 -3.83 -7.77
CA THR A 12 7.39 -5.26 -8.13
C THR A 12 8.76 -5.92 -8.41
N GLY A 13 9.69 -5.22 -9.06
CA GLY A 13 11.04 -5.74 -9.34
C GLY A 13 11.95 -5.92 -8.12
N SER A 14 11.64 -5.27 -7.00
CA SER A 14 12.36 -5.42 -5.72
C SER A 14 11.60 -6.31 -4.74
N CYS A 15 10.56 -7.00 -5.21
CA CYS A 15 9.77 -7.89 -4.37
C CYS A 15 10.58 -9.13 -4.02
N LYS A 16 10.47 -9.56 -2.75
CA LYS A 16 11.06 -10.83 -2.33
C LYS A 16 10.47 -11.97 -3.17
N PRO A 17 11.29 -12.91 -3.68
CA PRO A 17 10.79 -14.06 -4.41
C PRO A 17 9.79 -14.86 -3.57
N ASN A 18 8.84 -15.50 -4.25
CA ASN A 18 7.78 -16.33 -3.66
C ASN A 18 6.89 -15.59 -2.63
N SER A 19 6.84 -14.26 -2.68
CA SER A 19 6.01 -13.45 -1.77
C SER A 19 4.69 -13.02 -2.41
N ILE A 20 4.16 -13.81 -3.35
CA ILE A 20 2.89 -13.49 -4.03
C ILE A 20 1.75 -13.52 -3.01
N LYS A 21 0.92 -12.48 -3.02
CA LYS A 21 -0.31 -12.35 -2.23
C LYS A 21 -1.44 -11.84 -3.12
N CYS A 22 -2.59 -12.48 -2.99
CA CYS A 22 -3.79 -12.08 -3.68
C CYS A 22 -4.28 -10.73 -3.17
N GLY A 23 -4.54 -9.79 -4.09
CA GLY A 23 -5.12 -8.49 -3.76
C GLY A 23 -6.58 -8.55 -3.28
N LYS A 24 -7.26 -9.69 -3.44
CA LYS A 24 -8.65 -9.92 -3.04
C LYS A 24 -8.77 -10.57 -1.67
N CYS A 25 -8.09 -11.70 -1.44
CA CYS A 25 -8.26 -12.52 -0.24
C CYS A 25 -6.98 -12.69 0.60
N SER A 26 -5.89 -11.99 0.26
CA SER A 26 -4.62 -12.00 1.03
C SER A 26 -3.83 -13.32 1.05
N GLU A 27 -4.36 -14.37 0.43
CA GLU A 27 -3.75 -15.70 0.32
C GLU A 27 -2.60 -15.75 -0.71
N ALA A 28 -1.76 -16.78 -0.58
CA ALA A 28 -0.51 -16.92 -1.35
C ALA A 28 -0.75 -17.49 -2.77
N HIS A 29 -1.42 -16.72 -3.63
CA HIS A 29 -1.65 -17.08 -5.02
C HIS A 29 -1.85 -15.84 -5.92
N PRO A 30 -1.68 -15.95 -7.25
CA PRO A 30 -1.97 -14.86 -8.16
C PRO A 30 -3.47 -14.51 -8.17
N ALA A 31 -3.78 -13.23 -8.35
CA ALA A 31 -5.17 -12.75 -8.37
C ALA A 31 -6.02 -13.41 -9.47
N ALA A 32 -5.40 -13.78 -10.60
CA ALA A 32 -6.05 -14.48 -11.71
C ALA A 32 -6.56 -15.89 -11.34
N SER A 33 -5.97 -16.53 -10.32
CA SER A 33 -6.37 -17.85 -9.83
C SER A 33 -7.21 -17.78 -8.55
N CYS A 34 -7.75 -16.60 -8.23
CA CYS A 34 -8.54 -16.42 -7.00
C CYS A 34 -9.96 -16.94 -7.16
N SER A 35 -10.28 -18.00 -6.42
CA SER A 35 -11.66 -18.51 -6.28
C SER A 35 -12.30 -18.18 -4.93
N SER A 36 -11.62 -17.42 -4.07
CA SER A 36 -12.15 -17.04 -2.75
C SER A 36 -13.33 -16.08 -2.89
N SER A 37 -14.42 -16.40 -2.18
CA SER A 37 -15.58 -15.51 -2.02
C SER A 37 -15.29 -14.37 -1.04
N SER A 38 -14.41 -14.60 -0.06
CA SER A 38 -14.02 -13.62 0.94
C SER A 38 -13.12 -12.54 0.34
N ILE A 39 -13.40 -11.30 0.70
CA ILE A 39 -12.57 -10.14 0.37
C ILE A 39 -11.90 -9.70 1.66
N VAL A 40 -10.57 -9.77 1.71
CA VAL A 40 -9.80 -9.30 2.86
C VAL A 40 -8.52 -8.62 2.39
N CYS A 41 -8.25 -7.44 2.92
CA CYS A 41 -7.09 -6.64 2.55
C CYS A 41 -5.84 -7.10 3.32
N THR A 42 -4.75 -7.44 2.64
CA THR A 42 -3.55 -7.95 3.33
C THR A 42 -2.83 -6.91 4.20
N ASN A 43 -3.18 -5.63 4.08
CA ASN A 43 -2.49 -4.53 4.75
C ASN A 43 -3.21 -4.03 6.02
N CYS A 44 -4.47 -4.41 6.22
CA CYS A 44 -5.31 -4.02 7.38
C CYS A 44 -6.37 -5.05 7.76
N GLU A 45 -6.46 -6.18 7.06
CA GLU A 45 -7.33 -7.32 7.38
C GLU A 45 -8.82 -6.97 7.42
N GLN A 46 -9.19 -5.88 6.73
CA GLN A 46 -10.58 -5.42 6.59
C GLN A 46 -11.22 -5.96 5.31
N ASN A 47 -12.55 -5.95 5.26
CA ASN A 47 -13.35 -6.45 4.13
C ASN A 47 -13.33 -5.49 2.93
N HIS A 48 -12.18 -5.38 2.27
CA HIS A 48 -12.00 -4.69 1.00
C HIS A 48 -10.75 -5.21 0.28
N ILE A 49 -10.60 -4.92 -1.01
CA ILE A 49 -9.41 -5.30 -1.79
C ILE A 49 -8.22 -4.38 -1.47
N ALA A 50 -6.99 -4.86 -1.58
CA ALA A 50 -5.80 -4.05 -1.30
C ALA A 50 -5.66 -2.82 -2.23
N SER A 51 -6.23 -2.93 -3.44
CA SER A 51 -6.26 -1.88 -4.47
C SER A 51 -7.47 -0.95 -4.38
N ASP A 52 -8.25 -1.01 -3.30
CA ASP A 52 -9.43 -0.18 -3.12
C ASP A 52 -9.04 1.32 -3.15
N PRO A 53 -9.69 2.15 -3.99
CA PRO A 53 -9.41 3.58 -4.06
C PRO A 53 -9.76 4.34 -2.78
N ASN A 54 -10.74 3.86 -2.01
CA ASN A 54 -11.16 4.45 -0.75
C ASN A 54 -10.33 3.98 0.45
N TYR A 55 -9.36 3.08 0.24
CA TYR A 55 -8.51 2.58 1.32
C TYR A 55 -7.60 3.69 1.89
N PRO A 56 -7.83 4.18 3.13
CA PRO A 56 -7.17 5.39 3.62
C PRO A 56 -5.65 5.25 3.72
N LYS A 57 -5.13 4.06 4.07
CA LYS A 57 -3.69 3.81 4.19
C LYS A 57 -3.01 3.85 2.82
N ARG A 58 -3.64 3.32 1.77
CA ARG A 58 -3.14 3.40 0.39
C ARG A 58 -3.13 4.83 -0.12
N LEU A 59 -4.19 5.60 0.14
CA LEU A 59 -4.25 7.02 -0.20
C LEU A 59 -3.11 7.81 0.46
N LYS A 60 -2.86 7.54 1.75
CA LYS A 60 -1.73 8.14 2.49
C LYS A 60 -0.39 7.82 1.86
N GLU A 61 -0.11 6.57 1.53
CA GLU A 61 1.16 6.17 0.91
C GLU A 61 1.32 6.72 -0.51
N ILE A 62 0.25 6.79 -1.31
CA ILE A 62 0.28 7.46 -2.63
C ILE A 62 0.60 8.94 -2.49
N LYS A 63 -0.04 9.64 -1.55
CA LYS A 63 0.25 11.06 -1.28
C LYS A 63 1.70 11.25 -0.85
N LEU A 64 2.20 10.37 0.01
CA LEU A 64 3.59 10.37 0.44
C LEU A 64 4.56 10.13 -0.73
N MET A 65 4.29 9.17 -1.62
CA MET A 65 5.10 8.96 -2.82
C MET A 65 5.05 10.15 -3.79
N LYS A 66 3.88 10.78 -3.98
CA LYS A 66 3.75 11.99 -4.80
C LYS A 66 4.61 13.13 -4.26
N VAL A 67 4.63 13.34 -2.94
CA VAL A 67 5.51 14.34 -2.30
C VAL A 67 6.99 13.99 -2.54
N LYS A 68 7.38 12.71 -2.45
CA LYS A 68 8.77 12.29 -2.75
C LYS A 68 9.17 12.59 -4.18
N CYS A 69 8.33 12.23 -5.16
CA CYS A 69 8.63 12.47 -6.58
C CYS A 69 8.65 13.96 -6.92
N PHE A 70 7.73 14.76 -6.37
CA PHE A 70 7.66 16.18 -6.66
C PHE A 70 8.81 16.97 -6.02
N ASN A 71 9.30 16.56 -4.84
CA ASN A 71 10.33 17.29 -4.11
C ASN A 71 11.75 16.69 -4.19
N HIS A 72 11.97 15.61 -4.97
CA HIS A 72 13.23 14.83 -4.94
C HIS A 72 13.67 14.40 -3.52
N LEU A 73 12.71 14.29 -2.58
CA LEU A 73 13.02 14.05 -1.17
C LEU A 73 13.18 12.55 -0.90
N PRO A 74 14.20 12.15 -0.11
CA PRO A 74 14.36 10.78 0.32
C PRO A 74 13.18 10.29 1.18
N CYS A 75 12.89 8.99 1.08
CA CYS A 75 11.67 8.37 1.60
C CYS A 75 11.38 8.63 3.09
N THR A 76 12.45 8.67 3.89
CA THR A 76 12.45 8.94 5.32
C THR A 76 11.97 10.35 5.62
N GLU A 77 12.43 11.34 4.84
CA GLU A 77 12.16 12.74 5.19
C GLU A 77 10.77 13.21 4.76
N ALA A 78 10.26 12.69 3.64
CA ALA A 78 8.85 12.87 3.29
C ALA A 78 7.92 12.31 4.39
N ARG A 79 8.29 11.20 5.03
CA ARG A 79 7.48 10.57 6.09
C ARG A 79 7.47 11.41 7.37
N ARG A 80 8.58 12.06 7.70
CA ARG A 80 8.67 13.00 8.82
C ARG A 80 7.82 14.24 8.56
N GLN A 81 7.94 14.85 7.38
CA GLN A 81 7.10 16.01 7.01
C GLN A 81 5.61 15.69 7.03
N TYR A 82 5.19 14.53 6.53
CA TYR A 82 3.79 14.11 6.61
C TYR A 82 3.32 13.96 8.07
N LYS A 83 4.13 13.36 8.95
CA LYS A 83 3.80 13.26 10.38
C LYS A 83 3.69 14.64 11.05
N SER A 84 4.60 15.55 10.73
CA SER A 84 4.61 16.93 11.26
C SER A 84 3.47 17.81 10.70
N ALA A 85 2.99 17.53 9.49
CA ALA A 85 1.84 18.20 8.91
C ALA A 85 0.51 17.64 9.47
N ALA A 86 0.43 16.34 9.75
CA ALA A 86 -0.75 15.71 10.34
C ALA A 86 -1.01 16.15 11.79
N SER A 87 0.01 16.62 12.51
CA SER A 87 -0.09 17.15 13.88
C SER A 87 -0.44 18.65 13.96
N LYS A 88 -0.69 19.33 12.83
CA LYS A 88 -1.05 20.77 12.79
C LYS A 88 -2.53 21.04 12.45
N SER A 89 -3.40 20.06 12.62
CA SER A 89 -4.86 20.22 12.42
C SER A 89 -5.63 20.00 13.73
N THR A 90 -5.26 20.76 14.76
CA THR A 90 -6.13 21.10 15.89
C THR A 90 -5.70 22.48 16.38
N SER A 91 -6.28 23.52 15.79
CA SER A 91 -6.48 24.81 16.43
C SER A 91 -7.71 25.47 15.83
#